data_AF-S6GNM9-F1
#
_entry.id   AF-S6GNM9-F1
#
_cell.length_a   1.000
_cell.length_b   1.000
_cell.length_c   1.000
_cell.angle_alpha   90.00
_cell.angle_beta   90.00
_cell.angle_gamma   90.00
#
_symmetry.space_group_name_H-M   'P 1'
#
loop_
_entity.id
_entity.type
_entity.pdbx_description
1 polymer ?
#
loop_
_entity_poly.entity_id
_entity_poly.type
_entity_poly.pdbx_seq_one_letter_code
_entity_poly.pdbx_strand_id
1 'polypeptide(L)'
;MPDILALVISKSGQGQIGRPHFAKVLCDLKIVTTEAEAFKKYLGAGKPANVKVAWPELETVLQMISLCGGVSILAHPTKYNLTMSKLRRIIAAFKILGGTGIEISYPGINREQQNILQYEVEKNQLLVSAGSDFHTSKNKWTVLGRYPILPAGLPHVLSKCLNLSV
;
A
#
# COMPACT_ATOMS: atom_id res chain seq x y z
N MET A 1 23.80 -3.06 22.40
CA MET A 1 23.00 -2.24 21.46
C MET A 1 21.98 -1.47 22.30
N PRO A 2 21.77 -0.17 22.09
CA PRO A 2 20.79 0.60 22.87
C PRO A 2 19.38 0.01 22.69
N ASP A 3 18.50 0.24 23.66
CA ASP A 3 17.09 -0.16 23.55
C ASP A 3 16.39 0.70 22.49
N ILE A 4 16.35 0.17 21.26
CA ILE A 4 15.75 0.84 20.12
C ILE A 4 14.24 0.97 20.30
N LEU A 5 13.58 0.01 20.96
CA LEU A 5 12.13 0.03 21.14
C LEU A 5 11.71 1.19 22.07
N ALA A 6 12.39 1.34 23.20
CA ALA A 6 12.14 2.47 24.11
C ALA A 6 12.33 3.83 23.42
N LEU A 7 13.38 3.96 22.60
CA LEU A 7 13.63 5.18 21.83
C LEU A 7 12.53 5.43 20.78
N VAL A 8 12.09 4.39 20.06
CA VAL A 8 10.98 4.49 19.10
C VAL A 8 9.69 4.95 19.80
N ILE A 9 9.34 4.35 20.94
CA ILE A 9 8.15 4.73 21.71
C ILE A 9 8.23 6.19 22.14
N SER A 10 9.37 6.62 22.70
CA SER A 10 9.55 8.02 23.15
C SER A 10 9.38 9.05 22.02
N LYS A 11 9.72 8.67 20.77
CA LYS A 11 9.68 9.56 19.60
C LYS A 11 8.39 9.47 18.78
N SER A 12 7.58 8.43 18.98
CA SER A 12 6.39 8.16 18.14
C SER A 12 5.08 8.66 18.78
N GLY A 13 5.13 9.21 20.00
CA GLY A 13 3.94 9.69 20.71
C GLY A 13 2.95 8.55 20.99
N GLN A 14 1.64 8.83 20.87
CA GLN A 14 0.57 7.82 21.01
C GLN A 14 0.15 7.15 19.68
N GLY A 15 0.92 7.32 18.60
CA GLY A 15 0.63 6.73 17.30
C GLY A 15 0.99 5.24 17.22
N GLN A 16 0.50 4.57 16.16
CA GLN A 16 0.89 3.21 15.83
C GLN A 16 2.36 3.16 15.38
N ILE A 17 3.19 2.44 16.12
CA ILE A 17 4.60 2.25 15.79
C ILE A 17 4.75 1.26 14.62
N GLY A 18 5.83 1.42 13.87
CA GLY A 18 6.08 0.61 12.68
C GLY A 18 7.50 0.77 12.19
N ARG A 19 7.92 -0.07 11.25
CA ARG A 19 9.30 -0.11 10.72
C ARG A 19 9.84 1.26 10.27
N PRO A 20 9.06 2.20 9.70
CA PRO A 20 9.57 3.54 9.41
C PRO A 20 10.07 4.30 10.65
N HIS A 21 9.42 4.13 11.80
CA HIS A 21 9.87 4.73 13.06
C HIS A 21 11.21 4.15 13.53
N PHE A 22 11.41 2.84 13.37
CA PHE A 22 12.69 2.18 13.63
C PHE A 22 13.78 2.67 12.66
N ALA A 23 13.46 2.79 11.37
CA ALA A 23 14.40 3.28 10.37
C ALA A 23 14.91 4.69 10.73
N LYS A 24 14.00 5.56 11.17
CA LYS A 24 14.34 6.92 11.61
C LYS A 24 15.23 6.91 12.87
N VAL A 25 14.93 6.08 13.87
CA VAL A 25 15.78 5.96 15.07
C VAL A 25 17.18 5.43 14.73
N LEU A 26 17.29 4.44 13.83
CA LEU A 26 18.58 3.92 13.39
C LEU A 26 19.41 4.98 12.64
N CYS A 27 18.76 5.84 11.86
CA CYS A 27 19.40 7.01 11.25
C CYS A 27 19.84 8.04 12.29
N ASP A 28 18.97 8.39 13.25
CA ASP A 28 19.27 9.37 14.31
C ASP A 28 20.46 8.93 15.17
N LEU A 29 20.59 7.63 15.42
CA LEU A 29 21.73 7.02 16.13
C LEU A 29 22.98 6.83 15.25
N LYS A 30 22.92 7.23 13.97
CA LYS A 30 24.00 7.08 12.98
C LYS A 30 24.45 5.61 12.77
N ILE A 31 23.57 4.65 13.04
CA ILE A 31 23.81 3.21 12.79
C ILE A 31 23.70 2.92 11.28
N VAL A 32 22.86 3.68 10.59
CA VAL A 32 22.72 3.70 9.13
C VAL A 32 22.65 5.14 8.63
N THR A 33 23.01 5.36 7.37
CA THR A 33 23.02 6.68 6.74
C THR A 33 21.66 7.12 6.22
N THR A 34 20.81 6.16 5.84
CA THR A 34 19.49 6.42 5.26
C THR A 34 18.45 5.41 5.74
N GLU A 35 17.17 5.79 5.74
CA GLU A 35 16.07 4.87 6.08
C GLU A 35 16.03 3.67 5.12
N ALA A 36 16.35 3.89 3.83
CA ALA A 36 16.46 2.83 2.83
C ALA A 36 17.55 1.80 3.20
N GLU A 37 18.69 2.25 3.73
CA GLU A 37 19.73 1.37 4.25
C GLU A 37 19.24 0.56 5.46
N ALA A 38 18.43 1.17 6.35
CA ALA A 38 17.80 0.46 7.46
C ALA A 38 16.95 -0.72 6.99
N PHE A 39 16.12 -0.52 5.96
CA PHE A 39 15.32 -1.58 5.35
C PHE A 39 16.19 -2.64 4.67
N LYS A 40 17.25 -2.23 3.96
CA LYS A 40 18.16 -3.17 3.28
C LYS A 40 18.93 -4.06 4.26
N LYS A 41 19.36 -3.53 5.40
CA LYS A 41 20.19 -4.24 6.39
C LYS A 41 19.36 -4.97 7.45
N TYR A 42 18.30 -4.37 7.99
CA TYR A 42 17.66 -4.84 9.22
C TYR A 42 16.15 -5.06 9.13
N LEU A 43 15.41 -4.18 8.47
CA LEU A 43 13.93 -4.10 8.62
C LEU A 43 13.15 -4.72 7.45
N GLY A 44 13.82 -5.01 6.33
CA GLY A 44 13.21 -5.60 5.13
C GLY A 44 12.79 -7.06 5.32
N ALA A 45 12.01 -7.59 4.39
CA ALA A 45 11.60 -8.99 4.43
C ALA A 45 12.82 -9.93 4.52
N GLY A 46 12.78 -10.86 5.49
CA GLY A 46 13.88 -11.82 5.72
C GLY A 46 15.13 -11.23 6.38
N LYS A 47 15.10 -9.98 6.84
CA LYS A 47 16.21 -9.34 7.55
C LYS A 47 16.15 -9.58 9.07
N PRO A 48 17.25 -9.38 9.82
CA PRO A 48 17.34 -9.77 11.23
C PRO A 48 16.27 -9.18 12.15
N ALA A 49 15.74 -7.99 11.86
CA ALA A 49 14.71 -7.32 12.66
C ALA A 49 13.32 -7.38 12.01
N ASN A 50 13.09 -8.31 11.07
CA ASN A 50 11.79 -8.54 10.46
C ASN A 50 10.96 -9.53 11.28
N VAL A 51 10.24 -9.02 12.27
CA VAL A 51 9.22 -9.77 13.00
C VAL A 51 7.95 -9.84 12.15
N LYS A 52 7.48 -11.06 11.87
CA LYS A 52 6.24 -11.25 11.09
C LYS A 52 5.05 -10.82 11.94
N VAL A 53 4.23 -9.94 11.37
CA VAL A 53 2.92 -9.59 11.93
C VAL A 53 1.90 -10.59 11.38
N ALA A 54 1.07 -11.14 12.26
CA ALA A 54 -0.10 -11.90 11.85
C ALA A 54 -1.17 -10.90 11.39
N TRP A 55 -1.33 -10.76 10.08
CA TRP A 55 -2.42 -10.00 9.50
C TRP A 55 -3.67 -10.87 9.40
N PRO A 56 -4.88 -10.30 9.50
CA PRO A 56 -6.10 -11.06 9.29
C PRO A 56 -6.16 -11.63 7.87
N GLU A 57 -6.90 -12.73 7.71
CA GLU A 57 -7.15 -13.33 6.39
C GLU A 57 -7.89 -12.35 5.48
N LEU A 58 -7.61 -12.42 4.18
CA LEU A 58 -8.16 -11.49 3.18
C LEU A 58 -9.69 -11.44 3.23
N GLU A 59 -10.33 -12.60 3.31
CA GLU A 59 -11.79 -12.71 3.40
C GLU A 59 -12.34 -11.98 4.65
N THR A 60 -11.69 -12.16 5.80
CA THR A 60 -12.08 -11.49 7.04
C THR A 60 -12.01 -9.97 6.91
N VAL A 61 -10.94 -9.43 6.31
CA VAL A 61 -10.79 -7.99 6.09
C VAL A 61 -11.87 -7.45 5.15
N LEU A 62 -12.15 -8.18 4.06
CA LEU A 62 -13.17 -7.79 3.09
C LEU A 62 -14.57 -7.78 3.68
N GLN A 63 -14.92 -8.82 4.46
CA GLN A 63 -16.16 -8.89 5.20
C GLN A 63 -16.31 -7.70 6.17
N MET A 64 -15.27 -7.39 6.94
CA MET A 64 -15.29 -6.23 7.86
C MET A 64 -15.53 -4.91 7.14
N ILE A 65 -14.81 -4.64 6.03
CA ILE A 65 -15.01 -3.42 5.25
C ILE A 65 -16.44 -3.35 4.73
N SER A 66 -16.97 -4.46 4.20
CA SER A 66 -18.34 -4.51 3.68
C SER A 66 -19.40 -4.30 4.77
N LEU A 67 -19.21 -4.88 5.95
CA LEU A 67 -20.14 -4.70 7.08
C LEU A 67 -20.22 -3.25 7.56
N CYS A 68 -19.13 -2.50 7.40
CA CYS A 68 -19.09 -1.06 7.66
C CYS A 68 -19.64 -0.21 6.50
N GLY A 69 -20.17 -0.81 5.44
CA GLY A 69 -20.61 -0.11 4.22
C GLY A 69 -19.47 0.50 3.40
N GLY A 70 -18.22 0.08 3.68
CA GLY A 70 -17.03 0.61 3.03
C GLY A 70 -16.77 0.01 1.65
N VAL A 71 -15.76 0.57 0.97
CA VAL A 71 -15.28 0.09 -0.33
C VAL A 71 -13.86 -0.44 -0.19
N SER A 72 -13.65 -1.70 -0.58
CA SER A 72 -12.35 -2.36 -0.49
C SER A 72 -11.53 -2.15 -1.76
N ILE A 73 -10.30 -1.66 -1.60
CA ILE A 73 -9.34 -1.41 -2.68
C ILE A 73 -8.07 -2.21 -2.45
N LEU A 74 -7.62 -2.95 -3.48
CA LEU A 74 -6.30 -3.56 -3.48
C LEU A 74 -5.23 -2.49 -3.78
N ALA A 75 -4.50 -2.07 -2.75
CA ALA A 75 -3.55 -0.96 -2.83
C ALA A 75 -2.26 -1.33 -3.58
N HIS A 76 -1.78 -0.42 -4.43
CA HIS A 76 -0.52 -0.44 -5.18
C HIS A 76 0.04 -1.86 -5.50
N PRO A 77 -0.73 -2.71 -6.19
CA PRO A 77 -0.52 -4.16 -6.22
C PRO A 77 0.80 -4.60 -6.85
N THR A 78 1.41 -3.79 -7.71
CA THR A 78 2.70 -4.12 -8.33
C THR A 78 3.87 -4.06 -7.34
N LYS A 79 3.66 -3.51 -6.14
CA LYS A 79 4.68 -3.47 -5.07
C LYS A 79 4.80 -4.78 -4.27
N TYR A 80 3.91 -5.77 -4.47
CA TYR A 80 3.87 -7.00 -3.66
C TYR A 80 5.01 -8.01 -3.92
N ASN A 81 5.96 -7.70 -4.81
CA ASN A 81 7.02 -8.62 -5.23
C ASN A 81 6.47 -9.99 -5.70
N LEU A 82 5.42 -9.94 -6.51
CA LEU A 82 4.78 -11.12 -7.09
C LEU A 82 5.05 -11.19 -8.59
N THR A 83 5.16 -12.41 -9.11
CA THR A 83 5.09 -12.61 -10.57
C THR A 83 3.72 -12.18 -11.08
N MET A 84 3.63 -11.80 -12.35
CA MET A 84 2.35 -11.39 -12.95
C MET A 84 1.28 -12.47 -12.85
N SER A 85 1.62 -13.75 -13.01
CA SER A 85 0.65 -14.84 -12.84
C SER A 85 0.12 -14.93 -11.40
N LYS A 86 0.97 -14.68 -10.38
CA LYS A 86 0.54 -14.64 -8.98
C LYS A 86 -0.34 -13.42 -8.71
N LEU A 87 0.04 -12.25 -9.25
CA LEU A 87 -0.73 -11.04 -9.08
C LEU A 87 -2.15 -11.18 -9.66
N ARG A 88 -2.27 -11.72 -10.88
CA ARG A 88 -3.57 -12.02 -11.51
C ARG A 88 -4.43 -12.96 -10.67
N ARG A 89 -3.83 -14.00 -10.07
CA ARG A 89 -4.55 -14.91 -9.16
C ARG A 89 -5.07 -14.21 -7.91
N ILE A 90 -4.28 -13.32 -7.32
CA ILE A 90 -4.71 -12.54 -6.16
C ILE A 90 -5.84 -11.57 -6.55
N ILE A 91 -5.75 -10.91 -7.70
CA ILE A 91 -6.83 -10.03 -8.18
C ILE A 91 -8.14 -10.80 -8.38
N ALA A 92 -8.07 -11.97 -9.01
CA ALA A 92 -9.23 -12.83 -9.21
C ALA A 92 -9.81 -13.30 -7.86
N ALA A 93 -8.97 -13.78 -6.94
CA ALA A 93 -9.40 -14.19 -5.61
C ALA A 93 -10.01 -13.03 -4.81
N PHE A 94 -9.39 -11.84 -4.87
CA PHE A 94 -9.88 -10.62 -4.26
C PHE A 94 -11.30 -10.29 -4.76
N LYS A 95 -11.54 -10.34 -6.07
CA LYS A 95 -12.88 -10.14 -6.64
C LYS A 95 -13.87 -11.19 -6.17
N ILE A 96 -13.50 -12.47 -6.19
CA ILE A 96 -14.36 -13.59 -5.74
C ILE A 96 -14.81 -13.39 -4.29
N LEU A 97 -13.92 -12.88 -3.43
CA LEU A 97 -14.19 -12.62 -2.01
C LEU A 97 -14.92 -11.28 -1.75
N GLY A 98 -15.39 -10.58 -2.78
CA GLY A 98 -16.15 -9.33 -2.64
C GLY A 98 -15.31 -8.05 -2.66
N GLY A 99 -14.05 -8.14 -3.08
CA GLY A 99 -13.19 -6.99 -3.37
C GLY A 99 -13.81 -6.04 -4.41
N THR A 100 -13.74 -4.73 -4.17
CA THR A 100 -14.47 -3.76 -5.00
C THR A 100 -13.62 -3.07 -6.05
N GLY A 101 -12.35 -2.79 -5.78
CA GLY A 101 -11.50 -2.07 -6.73
C GLY A 101 -10.00 -2.30 -6.56
N ILE A 102 -9.22 -1.72 -7.46
CA ILE A 102 -7.76 -1.79 -7.49
C ILE A 102 -7.20 -0.38 -7.63
N GLU A 103 -6.13 -0.08 -6.90
CA GLU A 103 -5.36 1.13 -7.15
C GLU A 103 -4.49 0.92 -8.40
N ILE A 104 -4.68 1.74 -9.43
CA ILE A 104 -3.93 1.62 -10.70
C ILE A 104 -3.06 2.84 -11.00
N SER A 105 -3.12 3.87 -10.16
CA SER A 105 -2.25 5.03 -10.28
C SER A 105 -1.68 5.42 -8.92
N TYR A 106 -0.37 5.24 -8.79
CA TYR A 106 0.39 5.50 -7.57
C TYR A 106 1.88 5.73 -7.91
N PRO A 107 2.65 6.40 -7.04
CA PRO A 107 4.07 6.62 -7.30
C PRO A 107 4.86 5.32 -7.49
N GLY A 108 5.65 5.28 -8.56
CA GLY A 108 6.51 4.15 -8.93
C GLY A 108 5.86 3.15 -9.89
N ILE A 109 4.58 3.29 -10.24
CA ILE A 109 3.99 2.49 -11.32
C ILE A 109 4.49 2.98 -12.68
N ASN A 110 4.83 2.05 -13.57
CA ASN A 110 5.14 2.37 -14.97
C ASN A 110 3.92 2.15 -15.89
N ARG A 111 4.01 2.62 -17.14
CA ARG A 111 2.89 2.55 -18.10
C ARG A 111 2.45 1.11 -18.43
N GLU A 112 3.39 0.18 -18.55
CA GLU A 112 3.09 -1.22 -18.83
C GLU A 112 2.31 -1.86 -17.67
N GLN A 113 2.78 -1.64 -16.44
CA GLN A 113 2.11 -2.07 -15.22
C GLN A 113 0.70 -1.48 -15.10
N GLN A 114 0.54 -0.18 -15.38
CA GLN A 114 -0.76 0.48 -15.37
C GLN A 114 -1.72 -0.14 -16.40
N ASN A 115 -1.25 -0.40 -17.63
CA ASN A 115 -2.05 -1.06 -18.66
C ASN A 115 -2.47 -2.48 -18.25
N ILE A 116 -1.57 -3.24 -17.61
CA ILE A 116 -1.88 -4.58 -17.08
C ILE A 116 -2.98 -4.49 -16.01
N LEU A 117 -2.86 -3.55 -15.07
CA LEU A 117 -3.88 -3.39 -14.03
C LEU A 117 -5.21 -2.91 -14.60
N GLN A 118 -5.21 -2.01 -15.59
CA GLN A 118 -6.41 -1.60 -16.30
C GLN A 118 -7.12 -2.79 -16.94
N TYR A 119 -6.37 -3.65 -17.65
CA TYR A 119 -6.95 -4.87 -18.23
C TYR A 119 -7.57 -5.78 -17.17
N GLU A 120 -6.91 -5.97 -16.01
CA GLU A 120 -7.47 -6.78 -14.93
C GLU A 120 -8.70 -6.13 -14.28
N VAL A 121 -8.74 -4.79 -14.19
CA VAL A 121 -9.91 -4.06 -13.70
C VAL A 121 -11.12 -4.31 -14.59
N GLU A 122 -10.96 -4.15 -15.91
CA GLU A 122 -12.04 -4.36 -16.89
C GLU A 122 -12.50 -5.82 -16.88
N LYS A 123 -11.55 -6.77 -16.94
CA LYS A 123 -11.82 -8.20 -16.91
C LYS A 123 -12.61 -8.65 -15.67
N ASN A 124 -12.30 -8.10 -14.50
CA ASN A 124 -12.91 -8.51 -13.24
C ASN A 124 -14.06 -7.58 -12.80
N GLN A 125 -14.44 -6.59 -13.62
CA GLN A 125 -15.46 -5.59 -13.31
C GLN A 125 -15.21 -4.95 -11.93
N LEU A 126 -14.01 -4.43 -11.75
CA LEU A 126 -13.56 -3.75 -10.54
C LEU A 126 -13.58 -2.23 -10.75
N LEU A 127 -13.66 -1.48 -9.65
CA LEU A 127 -13.44 -0.03 -9.66
C LEU A 127 -11.94 0.29 -9.69
N VAL A 128 -11.61 1.51 -10.10
CA VAL A 128 -10.25 2.05 -10.03
C VAL A 128 -10.09 3.04 -8.89
N SER A 129 -8.90 3.08 -8.31
CA SER A 129 -8.45 4.10 -7.36
C SER A 129 -7.10 4.67 -7.76
N ALA A 130 -6.80 5.86 -7.25
CA ALA A 130 -5.52 6.52 -7.37
C ALA A 130 -5.11 7.17 -6.05
N GLY A 131 -3.81 7.16 -5.73
CA GLY A 131 -3.32 7.64 -4.46
C GLY A 131 -1.84 8.03 -4.51
N SER A 132 -1.48 9.06 -3.75
CA SER A 132 -0.09 9.55 -3.73
C SER A 132 0.82 8.77 -2.80
N ASP A 133 0.28 7.88 -1.96
CA ASP A 133 1.07 7.12 -0.98
C ASP A 133 1.95 8.03 -0.10
N PHE A 134 1.41 9.19 0.30
CA PHE A 134 2.13 10.24 1.03
C PHE A 134 2.42 9.82 2.47
N HIS A 135 3.69 9.97 2.87
CA HIS A 135 4.15 9.66 4.24
C HIS A 135 4.92 10.82 4.88
N THR A 136 5.51 11.73 4.09
CA THR A 136 6.30 12.87 4.58
C THR A 136 6.48 13.93 3.51
N SER A 137 6.46 15.20 3.91
CA SER A 137 6.73 16.35 3.04
C SER A 137 8.14 16.38 2.46
N LYS A 138 9.08 15.62 3.05
CA LYS A 138 10.44 15.48 2.53
C LYS A 138 10.49 14.70 1.20
N ASN A 139 9.52 13.82 0.95
CA ASN A 139 9.47 13.06 -0.30
C ASN A 139 8.73 13.84 -1.39
N LYS A 140 9.49 14.54 -2.24
CA LYS A 140 8.94 15.40 -3.31
C LYS A 140 8.16 14.62 -4.38
N TRP A 141 8.33 13.31 -4.47
CA TRP A 141 7.73 12.46 -5.50
C TRP A 141 6.40 11.85 -5.08
N THR A 142 6.06 11.86 -3.79
CA THR A 142 4.83 11.29 -3.22
C THR A 142 3.99 12.33 -2.49
N VAL A 143 4.16 13.62 -2.82
CA VAL A 143 3.38 14.73 -2.22
C VAL A 143 1.88 14.50 -2.38
N LEU A 144 1.09 15.04 -1.45
CA LEU A 144 -0.36 14.85 -1.44
C LEU A 144 -0.97 15.20 -2.80
N GLY A 145 -1.79 14.28 -3.35
CA GLY A 145 -2.44 14.44 -4.65
C GLY A 145 -1.56 14.15 -5.87
N ARG A 146 -0.28 13.79 -5.69
CA ARG A 146 0.63 13.47 -6.80
C ARG A 146 0.66 11.97 -7.09
N TYR A 147 0.12 11.60 -8.25
CA TYR A 147 0.20 10.27 -8.84
C TYR A 147 0.12 10.39 -10.38
N PRO A 148 0.53 9.37 -11.15
CA PRO A 148 0.40 9.39 -12.61
C PRO A 148 -1.04 9.66 -13.07
N ILE A 149 -1.21 10.15 -14.29
CA ILE A 149 -2.55 10.39 -14.82
C ILE A 149 -3.31 9.06 -14.85
N LEU A 150 -4.54 9.09 -14.34
CA LEU A 150 -5.46 7.97 -14.42
C LEU A 150 -6.09 7.94 -15.83
N PRO A 151 -6.16 6.80 -16.52
CA PRO A 151 -6.87 6.70 -17.78
C PRO A 151 -8.35 7.11 -17.64
N ALA A 152 -8.85 7.86 -18.61
CA ALA A 152 -10.25 8.29 -18.64
C ALA A 152 -11.19 7.11 -18.95
N GLY A 153 -12.47 7.24 -18.55
CA GLY A 153 -13.52 6.27 -18.88
C GLY A 153 -13.58 5.03 -17.99
N LEU A 154 -12.72 4.91 -16.97
CA LEU A 154 -12.75 3.83 -16.00
C LEU A 154 -13.66 4.16 -14.81
N PRO A 155 -14.42 3.17 -14.27
CA PRO A 155 -15.33 3.41 -13.15
C PRO A 155 -14.53 3.67 -11.86
N HIS A 156 -14.48 4.93 -11.43
CA HIS A 156 -13.67 5.35 -10.28
C HIS A 156 -14.38 5.07 -8.95
N VAL A 157 -13.63 4.68 -7.91
CA VAL A 157 -14.18 4.42 -6.56
C VAL A 157 -14.95 5.60 -5.98
N LEU A 158 -14.56 6.82 -6.34
CA LEU A 158 -15.23 8.04 -5.86
C LEU A 158 -16.68 8.16 -6.29
N SER A 159 -17.12 7.55 -7.40
CA SER A 159 -18.53 7.59 -7.76
C SER A 159 -19.40 6.90 -6.70
N LYS A 160 -18.90 5.80 -6.13
CA LYS A 160 -19.54 5.07 -5.03
C LYS A 160 -19.44 5.82 -3.70
N CYS A 161 -18.31 6.46 -3.42
CA CYS A 161 -18.11 7.19 -2.16
C CYS A 161 -18.85 8.53 -2.10
N LEU A 162 -19.07 9.17 -3.25
CA LEU A 162 -19.67 10.51 -3.35
C LEU A 162 -21.13 10.47 -3.83
N ASN A 163 -21.72 9.27 -4.00
CA ASN A 163 -23.06 9.09 -4.59
C ASN A 163 -23.23 9.80 -5.93
N LEU A 164 -22.18 9.82 -6.75
CA LEU A 164 -22.26 10.38 -8.10
C LEU A 164 -22.85 9.31 -9.02
N SER A 165 -23.88 9.67 -9.78
CA SER A 165 -24.42 8.82 -10.83
C SER A 165 -23.29 8.41 -11.79
N VAL A 166 -23.05 7.10 -11.93
CA VAL A 166 -22.10 6.52 -12.90
C VAL A 166 -22.74 6.47 -14.28
#